data_AF-A0A1F3K5Y9-F1
#
_entry.id   AF-A0A1F3K5Y9-F1
#
_cell.length_a   1.000
_cell.length_b   1.000
_cell.length_c   1.000
_cell.angle_alpha   90.00
_cell.angle_beta   90.00
_cell.angle_gamma   90.00
#
_symmetry.space_group_name_H-M   'P 1'
#
loop_
_entity.id
_entity.type
_entity.pdbx_description
1 polymer ?
#
loop_
_entity_poly.entity_id
_entity_poly.type
_entity_poly.pdbx_seq_one_letter_code
_entity_poly.pdbx_strand_id
1 'polypeptide(L)'
;MTKIEIAAQQVFLQYGFHGTTLAQIAALAQVNKTSIHYYFRSKEKLYAKVLENVYKFILLDDFADKLRQQEANRVKWFLTTEIYNNEKVFVNTIQKLFPDDFESRLYYISKWLEVISVYSGCT
;
A
#
# COMPACT_ATOMS: atom_id res chain seq x y z
N MET A 1 11.35 4.02 -8.78
CA MET A 1 10.51 2.80 -8.70
C MET A 1 10.73 1.96 -9.94
N THR A 2 10.79 0.65 -9.81
CA THR A 2 10.82 -0.28 -10.95
C THR A 2 9.42 -0.49 -11.53
N LYS A 3 9.29 -0.99 -12.77
CA LYS A 3 7.99 -1.33 -13.38
C LYS A 3 7.18 -2.30 -12.52
N ILE A 4 7.85 -3.22 -11.83
CA ILE A 4 7.22 -4.21 -10.95
C ILE A 4 6.67 -3.55 -9.68
N GLU A 5 7.39 -2.61 -9.08
CA GLU A 5 6.90 -1.88 -7.89
C GLU A 5 5.66 -1.04 -8.21
N ILE A 6 5.65 -0.36 -9.35
CA ILE A 6 4.49 0.43 -9.81
C ILE A 6 3.29 -0.48 -10.04
N ALA A 7 3.48 -1.59 -10.75
CA ALA A 7 2.43 -2.58 -10.96
C ALA A 7 1.93 -3.20 -9.64
N ALA A 8 2.85 -3.53 -8.73
CA ALA A 8 2.51 -4.08 -7.43
C ALA A 8 1.64 -3.08 -6.65
N GLN A 9 2.06 -1.81 -6.57
CA GLN A 9 1.26 -0.78 -5.91
C GLN A 9 -0.13 -0.67 -6.53
N GLN A 10 -0.24 -0.65 -7.85
CA GLN A 10 -1.55 -0.59 -8.52
C GLN A 10 -2.45 -1.77 -8.16
N VAL A 11 -1.94 -2.99 -8.20
CA VAL A 11 -2.70 -4.22 -7.89
C VAL A 11 -3.06 -4.29 -6.41
N PHE A 12 -2.13 -4.02 -5.50
CA PHE A 12 -2.42 -4.04 -4.06
C PHE A 12 -3.44 -2.97 -3.66
N LEU A 13 -3.33 -1.74 -4.19
CA LEU A 13 -4.31 -0.68 -3.93
C LEU A 13 -5.69 -0.95 -4.56
N GLN A 14 -5.83 -1.98 -5.39
CA GLN A 14 -7.10 -2.35 -6.03
C GLN A 14 -7.71 -3.63 -5.44
N TYR A 15 -6.90 -4.58 -4.97
CA TYR A 15 -7.37 -5.90 -4.55
C TYR A 15 -7.00 -6.28 -3.09
N GLY A 16 -6.20 -5.45 -2.41
CA GLY A 16 -5.66 -5.78 -1.09
C GLY A 16 -4.67 -6.95 -1.12
N PHE A 17 -4.17 -7.36 0.03
CA PHE A 17 -3.16 -8.41 0.15
C PHE A 17 -3.65 -9.78 -0.32
N HIS A 18 -4.84 -10.20 0.12
CA HIS A 18 -5.39 -11.51 -0.23
C HIS A 18 -5.82 -11.61 -1.69
N GLY A 19 -6.45 -10.56 -2.26
CA GLY A 19 -6.88 -10.55 -3.65
C GLY A 19 -5.75 -10.39 -4.67
N THR A 20 -4.54 -10.05 -4.22
CA THR A 20 -3.37 -9.84 -5.08
C THR A 20 -2.56 -11.13 -5.30
N THR A 21 -2.20 -11.37 -6.56
CA THR A 21 -1.31 -12.46 -6.99
C THR A 21 -0.08 -11.93 -7.73
N LEU A 22 1.05 -12.64 -7.65
CA LEU A 22 2.25 -12.32 -8.42
C LEU A 22 2.00 -12.37 -9.94
N ALA A 23 1.05 -13.19 -10.40
CA ALA A 23 0.70 -13.28 -11.81
C ALA A 23 0.03 -11.99 -12.32
N GLN A 24 -0.88 -11.39 -11.55
CA GLN A 24 -1.50 -10.09 -11.89
C GLN A 24 -0.43 -8.99 -11.97
N ILE A 25 0.49 -8.96 -11.02
CA ILE A 25 1.58 -7.97 -10.99
C ILE A 25 2.50 -8.15 -12.21
N ALA A 26 2.89 -9.38 -12.55
CA ALA A 26 3.74 -9.66 -13.71
C ALA A 26 3.06 -9.24 -15.03
N ALA A 27 1.77 -9.55 -15.16
CA ALA A 27 0.98 -9.17 -16.33
C ALA A 27 0.93 -7.65 -16.49
N LEU A 28 0.64 -6.92 -15.40
CA LEU A 28 0.57 -5.46 -15.42
C LEU A 28 1.94 -4.80 -15.65
N ALA A 29 3.01 -5.35 -15.08
CA ALA A 29 4.38 -4.89 -15.30
C ALA A 29 4.93 -5.23 -16.70
N GLN A 30 4.22 -6.03 -17.49
CA GLN A 30 4.65 -6.57 -18.78
C GLN A 30 5.99 -7.30 -18.69
N VAL A 31 6.18 -8.08 -17.62
CA VAL A 31 7.37 -8.90 -17.41
C VAL A 31 6.99 -10.38 -17.43
N ASN A 32 7.91 -11.24 -17.87
CA ASN A 32 7.68 -12.67 -17.84
C ASN A 32 7.58 -13.18 -16.37
N LYS A 33 6.83 -14.27 -16.15
CA LYS A 33 6.62 -14.85 -14.81
C LYS A 33 7.93 -15.29 -14.15
N THR A 34 8.91 -15.74 -14.93
CA THR A 34 10.22 -16.15 -14.42
C THR A 34 10.97 -14.98 -13.80
N SER A 35 10.90 -13.79 -14.42
CA SER A 35 11.51 -12.56 -13.92
C SER A 35 10.89 -12.15 -12.60
N ILE A 36 9.56 -12.15 -12.46
CA ILE A 36 8.96 -11.75 -11.18
C ILE A 36 9.32 -12.72 -10.05
N HIS A 37 9.37 -14.03 -10.32
CA HIS A 37 9.80 -15.03 -9.33
C HIS A 37 11.27 -14.85 -8.94
N TYR A 38 12.13 -14.48 -9.89
CA TYR A 38 13.55 -14.21 -9.63
C TYR A 38 13.76 -12.97 -8.76
N TYR A 39 13.07 -11.86 -9.07
CA TYR A 39 13.20 -10.59 -8.37
C TYR A 39 12.45 -10.54 -7.03
N PHE A 40 11.22 -11.02 -7.00
CA PHE A 40 10.31 -10.90 -5.87
C PHE A 40 9.82 -12.28 -5.46
N ARG A 41 10.73 -13.02 -4.83
CA ARG A 41 10.55 -14.41 -4.38
C ARG A 41 9.30 -14.65 -3.51
N SER A 42 8.68 -13.60 -2.96
CA SER A 42 7.46 -13.72 -2.16
C SER A 42 6.56 -12.49 -2.30
N LYS A 43 5.24 -12.71 -2.16
CA LYS A 43 4.21 -11.66 -2.20
C LYS A 43 4.41 -10.65 -1.06
N GLU A 44 4.86 -11.12 0.09
CA GLU A 44 5.11 -10.34 1.31
C GLU A 44 6.21 -9.29 1.09
N LYS A 45 7.24 -9.60 0.29
CA LYS A 45 8.29 -8.61 -0.03
C LYS A 45 7.73 -7.44 -0.85
N LEU A 46 6.90 -7.73 -1.84
CA LEU A 46 6.23 -6.69 -2.63
C LEU A 46 5.24 -5.91 -1.77
N TYR A 47 4.48 -6.60 -0.93
CA TYR A 47 3.55 -5.97 -0.01
C TYR A 47 4.26 -5.01 0.95
N ALA A 48 5.37 -5.44 1.56
CA ALA A 48 6.19 -4.58 2.42
C ALA A 48 6.70 -3.34 1.68
N LYS A 49 7.15 -3.51 0.42
CA LYS A 49 7.59 -2.37 -0.40
C LYS A 49 6.45 -1.40 -0.72
N VAL A 50 5.26 -1.92 -0.99
CA VAL A 50 4.07 -1.09 -1.22
C VAL A 50 3.65 -0.36 0.04
N LEU A 51 3.66 -1.02 1.21
CA LEU A 51 3.39 -0.37 2.49
C LEU A 51 4.39 0.75 2.81
N GLU A 52 5.69 0.53 2.52
CA GLU A 52 6.70 1.57 2.66
C GLU A 52 6.38 2.80 1.78
N ASN A 53 5.95 2.58 0.54
CA ASN A 53 5.59 3.65 -0.39
C ASN A 53 4.29 4.37 0.02
N VAL A 54 3.28 3.62 0.47
CA VAL A 54 2.03 4.18 1.03
C VAL A 54 2.35 5.05 2.23
N TYR A 55 3.24 4.59 3.11
CA TYR A 55 3.64 5.37 4.26
C TYR A 55 4.38 6.66 3.87
N LYS A 56 5.28 6.61 2.88
CA LYS A 56 5.91 7.82 2.31
C LYS A 56 4.90 8.79 1.70
N PHE A 57 3.88 8.26 1.02
CA PHE A 57 2.80 9.08 0.47
C PHE A 57 2.08 9.83 1.60
N ILE A 58 1.67 9.13 2.67
CA ILE A 58 0.99 9.72 3.84
C ILE A 58 1.81 10.84 4.48
N LEU A 59 3.13 10.66 4.60
CA LEU A 59 4.01 11.68 5.18
C LEU A 59 4.16 12.94 4.32
N LEU A 60 3.97 12.83 3.01
CA LEU A 60 4.15 13.92 2.06
C LEU A 60 2.83 14.53 1.58
N ASP A 61 1.70 14.00 2.04
CA ASP A 61 0.38 14.39 1.57
C ASP A 61 -0.05 15.73 2.18
N ASP A 62 -0.24 16.74 1.32
CA ASP A 62 -0.68 18.09 1.67
C ASP A 62 -2.15 18.37 1.29
N PHE A 63 -2.84 17.37 0.70
CA PHE A 63 -4.23 17.42 0.23
C PHE A 63 -4.57 18.50 -0.83
N ALA A 64 -3.61 19.25 -1.34
CA ALA A 64 -3.87 20.45 -2.15
C ALA A 64 -4.27 20.17 -3.61
N ASP A 65 -4.05 18.96 -4.13
CA ASP A 65 -4.26 18.60 -5.54
C ASP A 65 -5.34 17.51 -5.71
N LYS A 66 -6.26 17.69 -6.66
CA LYS A 66 -7.34 16.75 -6.99
C LYS A 66 -6.84 15.37 -7.47
N LEU A 67 -5.73 15.30 -8.22
CA LEU A 67 -5.14 14.02 -8.60
C LEU A 67 -4.57 13.30 -7.37
N ARG A 68 -3.97 14.05 -6.44
CA ARG A 68 -3.51 13.50 -5.15
C ARG A 68 -4.67 13.04 -4.28
N GLN A 69 -5.83 13.71 -4.33
CA GLN A 69 -7.04 13.26 -3.64
C GLN A 69 -7.56 11.91 -4.17
N GLN A 70 -7.50 11.66 -5.48
CA GLN A 70 -7.87 10.35 -6.04
C GLN A 70 -6.94 9.24 -5.54
N GLU A 71 -5.62 9.50 -5.54
CA GLU A 71 -4.65 8.53 -5.02
C GLU A 71 -4.81 8.35 -3.50
N ALA A 72 -5.07 9.42 -2.75
CA ALA A 72 -5.37 9.37 -1.33
C ALA A 72 -6.61 8.50 -1.06
N ASN A 73 -7.67 8.59 -1.87
CA ASN A 73 -8.84 7.72 -1.72
C ASN A 73 -8.51 6.24 -1.97
N ARG A 74 -7.63 5.94 -2.93
CA ARG A 74 -7.16 4.56 -3.17
C ARG A 74 -6.31 4.05 -2.01
N VAL A 75 -5.41 4.88 -1.48
CA VAL A 75 -4.60 4.57 -0.30
C VAL A 75 -5.49 4.35 0.93
N LYS A 76 -6.49 5.21 1.14
CA LYS A 76 -7.49 5.07 2.20
C LYS A 76 -8.25 3.75 2.08
N TRP A 77 -8.77 3.43 0.90
CA TRP A 77 -9.47 2.17 0.64
C TRP A 77 -8.57 0.96 0.92
N PHE A 78 -7.32 1.02 0.47
CA PHE A 78 -6.33 -0.03 0.70
C PHE A 78 -6.08 -0.25 2.19
N LEU A 79 -5.71 0.81 2.92
CA LEU A 79 -5.39 0.71 4.35
C LEU A 79 -6.58 0.23 5.18
N THR A 80 -7.78 0.76 4.93
CA THR A 80 -8.99 0.30 5.62
C THR A 80 -9.29 -1.18 5.35
N THR A 81 -9.12 -1.62 4.10
CA THR A 81 -9.28 -3.03 3.72
C THR A 81 -8.24 -3.93 4.40
N GLU A 82 -6.98 -3.49 4.45
CA GLU A 82 -5.89 -4.25 5.07
C GLU A 82 -6.03 -4.34 6.59
N ILE A 83 -6.41 -3.24 7.25
CA ILE A 83 -6.64 -3.23 8.69
C ILE A 83 -7.83 -4.14 9.04
N TYR A 84 -8.90 -4.12 8.26
CA TYR A 84 -10.10 -4.91 8.57
C TYR A 84 -9.94 -6.41 8.25
N ASN A 85 -9.35 -6.74 7.10
CA ASN A 85 -9.29 -8.15 6.64
C ASN A 85 -7.97 -8.83 6.95
N ASN A 86 -6.88 -8.05 7.04
CA ASN A 86 -5.50 -8.54 7.01
C ASN A 86 -4.68 -8.02 8.19
N GLU A 87 -5.32 -7.62 9.30
CA GLU A 87 -4.71 -6.91 10.42
C GLU A 87 -3.36 -7.51 10.85
N LYS A 88 -3.34 -8.83 11.08
CA LYS A 88 -2.13 -9.54 11.51
C LYS A 88 -1.00 -9.44 10.48
N VAL A 89 -1.30 -9.55 9.19
CA VAL A 89 -0.28 -9.41 8.13
C VAL A 89 0.20 -7.97 8.04
N PHE A 90 -0.72 -7.01 8.12
CA PHE A 90 -0.44 -5.58 8.08
C PHE A 90 0.47 -5.16 9.25
N VAL A 91 0.06 -5.39 10.50
CA VAL A 91 0.81 -5.01 11.70
C VAL A 91 2.18 -5.68 11.74
N ASN A 92 2.26 -6.99 11.46
CA ASN A 92 3.55 -7.69 11.42
C ASN A 92 4.48 -7.13 10.34
N THR A 93 3.94 -6.66 9.22
CA THR A 93 4.74 -6.08 8.15
C THR A 93 5.26 -4.70 8.55
N ILE A 94 4.42 -3.86 9.17
CA ILE A 94 4.84 -2.56 9.71
C ILE A 94 5.90 -2.73 10.80
N GLN A 95 5.71 -3.67 11.72
CA GLN A 95 6.70 -4.02 12.76
C GLN A 95 8.04 -4.45 12.15
N LYS A 96 8.03 -5.27 11.10
CA LYS A 96 9.27 -5.69 10.41
C LYS A 96 9.96 -4.55 9.67
N LEU A 97 9.19 -3.61 9.10
CA LEU A 97 9.73 -2.47 8.37
C LEU A 97 10.29 -1.40 9.31
N PHE A 98 9.67 -1.19 10.47
CA PHE A 98 9.99 -0.13 11.41
C PHE A 98 10.06 -0.67 12.85
N PRO A 99 11.01 -1.58 13.16
CA PRO A 99 11.04 -2.28 14.44
C PRO A 99 11.11 -1.35 15.66
N ASP A 100 11.80 -0.21 15.52
CA ASP A 100 12.01 0.74 16.62
C ASP A 100 10.90 1.80 16.76
N ASP A 101 9.98 1.91 15.80
CA ASP A 101 9.03 3.05 15.71
C ASP A 101 7.64 2.65 15.19
N PHE A 102 7.32 1.35 15.14
CA PHE A 102 6.09 0.87 14.49
C PHE A 102 4.82 1.43 15.14
N GLU A 103 4.80 1.64 16.45
CA GLU A 103 3.66 2.23 17.17
C GLU A 103 3.34 3.63 16.66
N SER A 104 4.36 4.48 16.52
CA SER A 104 4.21 5.81 15.93
C SER A 104 3.71 5.72 14.50
N ARG A 105 4.24 4.79 13.70
CA ARG A 105 3.78 4.58 12.30
C ARG A 105 2.30 4.24 12.26
N LEU A 106 1.84 3.31 13.10
CA LEU A 106 0.44 2.93 13.21
C LEU A 106 -0.43 4.12 13.66
N TYR A 107 0.04 4.91 14.62
CA TYR A 107 -0.63 6.14 15.05
C TYR A 107 -0.80 7.13 13.91
N TYR A 108 0.26 7.43 13.15
CA TYR A 108 0.18 8.34 12.00
C TYR A 108 -0.76 7.83 10.91
N ILE A 109 -0.77 6.52 10.65
CA ILE A 109 -1.70 5.92 9.69
C ILE A 109 -3.15 6.10 10.16
N SER A 110 -3.45 5.82 11.43
CA SER A 110 -4.77 6.05 12.02
C SER A 110 -5.18 7.52 11.89
N LYS A 111 -4.28 8.44 12.25
CA LYS A 111 -4.56 9.87 12.20
C LYS A 111 -4.82 10.36 10.78
N TRP A 112 -4.03 9.91 9.81
CA TRP A 112 -4.25 10.25 8.41
C TRP A 112 -5.58 9.70 7.89
N LEU A 113 -5.98 8.48 8.28
CA LEU A 113 -7.29 7.90 7.93
C LEU A 113 -8.47 8.69 8.48
N GLU A 114 -8.36 9.23 9.69
CA GLU A 114 -9.37 10.14 10.27
C GLU A 114 -9.49 11.41 9.43
N VAL A 115 -8.35 12.05 9.14
CA VAL A 115 -8.27 13.32 8.40
C VAL A 115 -8.85 13.17 6.99
N ILE A 116 -8.39 12.17 6.23
CA ILE A 116 -8.89 11.94 4.86
C ILE A 116 -10.38 11.58 4.85
N SER A 117 -10.92 10.97 5.92
CA SER A 117 -12.36 10.66 6.02
C SER A 117 -13.24 11.89 6.09
N VAL A 118 -12.74 12.98 6.68
CA VAL A 118 -13.44 14.27 6.70
C VAL A 118 -13.43 14.92 5.31
N TYR A 119 -12.29 14.88 4.61
CA TYR A 119 -12.17 15.49 3.27
C TYR A 119 -12.91 14.73 2.17
N SER A 120 -13.02 13.40 2.28
CA SER A 120 -13.69 12.55 1.29
C SER A 120 -15.22 12.47 1.46
N GLY A 121 -15.78 13.04 2.54
CA GLY A 121 -17.21 13.09 2.82
C GLY A 121 -17.94 14.32 2.28
N CYS A 122 -17.24 15.26 1.65
CA CYS A 122 -17.84 16.42 0.98
C CYS A 122 -18.02 16.16 -0.52
N THR A 123 -18.94 15.27 -0.89
CA THR A 123 -19.50 15.16 -2.25
C THR A 123 -20.96 14.76 -2.18
#